data_AF-A0A7J2HZI3-F1
#
_entry.id   AF-A0A7J2HZI3-F1
#
_cell.length_a   1.000
_cell.length_b   1.000
_cell.length_c   1.000
_cell.angle_alpha   90.00
_cell.angle_beta   90.00
_cell.angle_gamma   90.00
#
_symmetry.space_group_name_H-M   'P 1'
#
loop_
_entity.id
_entity.type
_entity.pdbx_description
1 polymer ?
#
loop_
_entity_poly.entity_id
_entity_poly.type
_entity_poly.pdbx_seq_one_letter_code
_entity_poly.pdbx_strand_id
1 'polypeptide(L)'
;MSRQKEVSKIKLFGKWSYENIQIRDIGLQRYISLKPLAVPHSMGRHEHKRFRKANVNIVERLINNLMRPGKNAGKKAKAANI
;
A
#
# COMPACT_ATOMS: atom_id res chain seq x y z
N MET A 1 -8.38 -20.60 30.59
CA MET A 1 -8.79 -19.31 29.98
C MET A 1 -7.67 -18.81 29.07
N SER A 2 -7.72 -19.17 27.80
CA SER A 2 -6.73 -18.77 26.80
C SER A 2 -6.93 -17.29 26.43
N ARG A 3 -5.91 -16.45 26.67
CA ARG A 3 -5.79 -15.10 26.12
C ARG A 3 -6.03 -15.16 24.61
N GLN A 4 -7.20 -14.75 24.14
CA GLN A 4 -7.38 -14.37 22.76
C GLN A 4 -6.46 -13.16 22.53
N LYS A 5 -5.33 -13.38 21.85
CA LYS A 5 -4.57 -12.28 21.27
C LYS A 5 -5.52 -11.64 20.26
N GLU A 6 -6.07 -10.47 20.60
CA GLU A 6 -6.64 -9.61 19.56
C GLU A 6 -5.55 -9.43 18.51
N VAL A 7 -5.75 -10.01 17.33
CA VAL A 7 -4.87 -9.81 16.20
C VAL A 7 -4.99 -8.32 15.89
N SER A 8 -4.02 -7.54 16.37
CA SER A 8 -3.96 -6.09 16.24
C SER A 8 -4.20 -5.76 14.77
N LYS A 9 -5.41 -5.30 14.45
CA LYS A 9 -5.82 -4.95 13.10
C LYS A 9 -4.87 -3.86 12.61
N ILE A 10 -4.02 -4.23 11.66
CA ILE A 10 -3.00 -3.33 11.11
C ILE A 10 -3.74 -2.17 10.44
N LYS A 11 -3.61 -0.97 11.01
CA LYS A 11 -4.13 0.27 10.45
C LYS A 11 -3.05 0.93 9.60
N LEU A 12 -3.43 1.39 8.42
CA LEU A 12 -2.57 2.22 7.57
C LEU A 12 -2.26 3.54 8.29
N PHE A 13 -0.97 3.85 8.43
CA PHE A 13 -0.46 4.99 9.20
C PHE A 13 -0.95 5.04 10.66
N GLY A 14 -1.42 3.91 11.22
CA GLY A 14 -2.05 3.86 12.54
C GLY A 14 -3.45 4.50 12.62
N LYS A 15 -3.94 5.10 11.53
CA LYS A 15 -5.18 5.88 11.50
C LYS A 15 -6.31 5.18 10.74
N TRP A 16 -6.01 4.60 9.59
CA TRP A 16 -7.03 4.10 8.65
C TRP A 16 -7.14 2.58 8.72
N SER A 17 -8.35 2.04 8.93
CA SER A 17 -8.58 0.59 8.87
C SER A 17 -8.73 0.12 7.42
N TYR A 18 -8.35 -1.14 7.16
CA TYR A 18 -8.59 -1.83 5.89
C TYR A 18 -9.96 -2.55 5.86
N GLU A 19 -10.73 -2.48 6.94
CA GLU A 19 -12.05 -3.09 7.03
C GLU A 19 -13.06 -2.43 6.08
N ASN A 20 -13.99 -3.24 5.55
CA ASN A 20 -15.07 -2.81 4.65
C ASN A 20 -14.62 -2.24 3.29
N ILE A 21 -13.36 -2.41 2.89
CA ILE A 21 -12.90 -2.05 1.55
C ILE A 21 -13.17 -3.23 0.60
N GLN A 22 -14.08 -3.04 -0.34
CA GLN A 22 -14.40 -4.01 -1.38
C GLN A 22 -14.12 -3.43 -2.76
N ILE A 23 -13.49 -4.23 -3.62
CA ILE A 23 -13.27 -3.89 -5.03
C ILE A 23 -14.45 -4.46 -5.81
N ARG A 24 -15.30 -3.59 -6.36
CA ARG A 24 -16.52 -3.99 -7.08
C ARG A 24 -16.23 -4.55 -8.48
N ASP A 25 -15.16 -4.08 -9.11
CA ASP A 25 -14.77 -4.47 -10.47
C ASP A 25 -13.87 -5.71 -10.44
N ILE A 26 -14.35 -6.78 -11.05
CA ILE A 26 -13.67 -8.09 -11.16
C ILE A 26 -12.34 -7.98 -11.92
N GLY A 27 -12.26 -7.12 -12.94
CA GLY A 27 -11.04 -6.92 -13.73
C GLY A 27 -9.93 -6.25 -12.91
N LEU A 28 -10.30 -5.32 -12.04
CA LEU A 28 -9.36 -4.57 -11.20
C LEU A 28 -8.97 -5.31 -9.92
N GLN A 29 -9.78 -6.28 -9.48
CA GLN A 29 -9.55 -7.05 -8.26
C GLN A 29 -8.16 -7.70 -8.21
N ARG A 30 -7.64 -8.14 -9.36
CA ARG A 30 -6.30 -8.76 -9.47
C ARG A 30 -5.14 -7.76 -9.42
N TYR A 31 -5.40 -6.47 -9.66
CA TYR A 31 -4.38 -5.42 -9.79
C TYR A 31 -4.37 -4.39 -8.65
N ILE A 32 -5.42 -4.35 -7.84
CA ILE A 32 -5.53 -3.50 -6.66
C ILE A 32 -5.23 -4.35 -5.42
N SER A 33 -4.00 -4.28 -4.92
CA SER A 33 -3.60 -4.95 -3.68
C SER A 33 -3.94 -4.09 -2.46
N LEU A 34 -4.76 -4.65 -1.55
CA LEU A 34 -5.14 -4.08 -0.25
C LEU A 34 -4.44 -4.80 0.90
N LYS A 35 -3.26 -5.40 0.66
CA LYS A 35 -2.52 -6.13 1.69
C LYS A 35 -2.26 -5.21 2.90
N PRO A 36 -2.68 -5.61 4.12
CA PRO A 36 -2.59 -4.75 5.29
C PRO A 36 -1.12 -4.46 5.64
N LEU A 37 -0.77 -3.18 5.68
CA LEU A 37 0.58 -2.67 5.99
C LEU A 37 0.44 -1.42 6.87
N ALA A 38 1.28 -1.31 7.90
CA ALA A 38 1.28 -0.11 8.75
C ALA A 38 1.88 1.09 8.01
N VAL A 39 2.99 0.86 7.29
CA VAL A 39 3.67 1.86 6.45
C VAL A 39 3.82 1.31 5.03
N PRO A 40 3.35 2.03 4.00
CA PRO A 40 3.37 1.57 2.60
C PRO A 40 4.77 1.73 1.97
N HIS A 41 5.74 0.91 2.40
CA HIS A 41 7.12 0.95 1.91
C HIS A 41 7.68 -0.46 1.59
N SER A 42 7.74 -0.83 0.31
CA SER A 42 8.17 -2.16 -0.17
C SER A 42 9.56 -2.22 -0.79
N MET A 43 10.36 -1.14 -0.67
CA MET A 43 11.77 -1.08 -1.10
C MET A 43 12.02 -1.46 -2.58
N GLY A 44 11.03 -1.30 -3.47
CA GLY A 44 11.25 -1.43 -4.93
C GLY A 44 11.51 -2.84 -5.47
N ARG A 45 11.48 -3.90 -4.65
CA ARG A 45 11.78 -5.29 -5.06
C ARG A 45 10.83 -5.89 -6.11
N HIS A 46 9.78 -5.14 -6.47
CA HIS A 46 8.69 -5.55 -7.33
C HIS A 46 8.87 -5.11 -8.80
N GLU A 47 9.87 -4.30 -9.11
CA GLU A 47 10.04 -3.71 -10.45
C GLU A 47 10.64 -4.68 -11.47
N HIS A 48 11.52 -5.59 -11.03
CA HIS A 48 12.29 -6.45 -11.94
C HIS A 48 11.50 -7.58 -12.62
N LYS A 49 10.29 -7.91 -12.17
CA LYS A 49 9.48 -8.99 -12.77
C LYS A 49 8.12 -8.46 -13.25
N ARG A 50 7.67 -8.96 -14.39
CA ARG A 50 6.36 -8.65 -14.98
C ARG A 50 5.24 -8.89 -13.97
N PHE A 51 4.25 -7.99 -13.95
CA PHE A 51 3.06 -8.01 -13.10
C PHE A 51 3.27 -7.94 -11.58
N ARG A 52 4.50 -7.93 -11.05
CA ARG A 52 4.72 -7.83 -9.59
C ARG A 52 4.31 -6.49 -9.00
N LYS A 53 4.20 -5.44 -9.82
CA LYS A 53 3.62 -4.14 -9.40
C LYS A 53 2.15 -4.26 -8.96
N ALA A 54 1.41 -5.28 -9.42
CA ALA A 54 0.04 -5.55 -8.98
C ALA A 54 -0.02 -5.98 -7.51
N ASN A 55 1.04 -6.62 -7.00
CA ASN A 55 1.11 -7.09 -5.61
C ASN A 55 1.48 -5.98 -4.62
N VAL A 56 2.00 -4.85 -5.11
CA VAL A 56 2.33 -3.68 -4.30
C VAL A 56 1.04 -3.00 -3.85
N ASN A 57 0.98 -2.60 -2.59
CA ASN A 57 -0.19 -1.91 -2.04
C ASN A 57 -0.50 -0.64 -2.86
N ILE A 58 -1.79 -0.43 -3.15
CA ILE A 58 -2.26 0.69 -3.97
C ILE A 58 -1.78 2.06 -3.44
N VAL A 59 -1.67 2.22 -2.12
CA VAL A 59 -1.19 3.46 -1.49
C VAL A 59 0.27 3.73 -1.83
N GLU A 60 1.12 2.71 -1.82
CA GLU A 60 2.52 2.88 -2.20
C GLU A 60 2.66 3.23 -3.69
N ARG A 61 1.83 2.64 -4.55
CA ARG A 61 1.82 2.98 -5.99
C ARG A 61 1.41 4.43 -6.22
N LEU A 62 0.45 4.94 -5.45
CA LEU A 62 0.06 6.34 -5.47
C LEU A 62 1.21 7.26 -5.04
N ILE A 63 1.87 6.93 -3.93
CA ILE A 63 3.05 7.69 -3.44
C ILE A 63 4.16 7.70 -4.49
N ASN A 64 4.42 6.56 -5.15
CA ASN A 64 5.41 6.50 -6.23
C ASN A 64 5.02 7.37 -7.43
N ASN A 65 3.73 7.42 -7.78
CA ASN A 65 3.23 8.30 -8.85
C ASN A 65 3.29 9.79 -8.50
N LEU A 66 3.22 10.16 -7.22
CA LEU A 66 3.38 11.55 -6.76
C LEU A 66 4.84 12.03 -6.91
N MET A 67 5.81 11.12 -6.84
CA MET A 67 7.25 11.40 -7.05
C MET A 67 7.61 11.51 -8.53
N ARG A 68 6.86 12.31 -9.30
CA ARG A 68 7.18 12.55 -10.72
C ARG A 68 8.57 13.16 -10.89
N PRO A 69 9.24 12.92 -12.04
CA PRO A 69 10.50 13.58 -12.38
C PRO A 69 10.42 15.11 -12.18
N GLY A 70 11.47 15.70 -11.61
CA GLY A 70 11.54 17.12 -11.27
C GLY A 70 11.80 17.36 -9.79
N LYS A 71 11.25 18.46 -9.23
CA LYS A 71 11.55 18.91 -7.85
C LYS A 71 11.22 17.90 -6.75
N ASN A 72 10.28 16.99 -7.01
CA ASN A 72 9.78 16.01 -6.05
C ASN A 72 10.26 14.58 -6.34
N ALA A 73 11.13 14.39 -7.33
CA ALA A 73 11.68 13.09 -7.67
C ALA A 73 12.43 12.47 -6.47
N GLY A 74 12.15 11.20 -6.17
CA GLY A 74 12.79 10.46 -5.07
C GLY A 74 12.38 10.87 -3.65
N LYS A 75 11.55 11.91 -3.47
CA LYS A 75 11.18 12.44 -2.14
C LYS A 75 9.99 11.68 -1.54
N LYS A 76 10.19 10.41 -1.19
CA LYS A 76 9.11 9.52 -0.72
C LYS A 76 8.52 9.93 0.63
N ALA A 77 9.36 10.35 1.57
CA ALA A 77 8.90 10.83 2.88
C ALA A 77 8.06 12.10 2.75
N LYS A 78 8.42 13.00 1.83
CA LYS A 78 7.61 14.19 1.52
C LYS A 78 6.28 13.78 0.90
N ALA A 79 6.29 12.89 -0.10
CA ALA A 79 5.11 12.41 -0.81
C ALA A 79 4.12 11.64 0.09
N ALA A 80 4.60 10.96 1.13
CA ALA A 80 3.77 10.26 2.09
C ALA A 80 3.10 11.19 3.13
N ASN A 81 3.62 12.40 3.30
CA ASN A 81 3.14 13.42 4.26
C ASN A 81 2.39 14.59 3.58
N ILE A 82 2.00 14.44 2.31
CA ILE A 82 1.19 15.44 1.59
C ILE A 82 -0.26 15.36 2.08
#